data_AF-A0A099L1W0-F1
#
_entry.id   AF-A0A099L1W0-F1
#
_cell.length_a   1.000
_cell.length_b   1.000
_cell.length_c   1.000
_cell.angle_alpha   90.00
_cell.angle_beta   90.00
_cell.angle_gamma   90.00
#
_symmetry.space_group_name_H-M   'P 1'
#
loop_
_entity.id
_entity.type
_entity.pdbx_description
1 polymer ?
#
loop_
_entity_poly.entity_id
_entity_poly.type
_entity_poly.pdbx_seq_one_letter_code
_entity_poly.pdbx_strand_id
1 'polypeptide(L)'
;MSRLFLTLLISLSFQSIATKVDPRTWAQLSLSADYIGIIECTKAGGIVAEYRVIQTIKGIESTGDSIRVRMATDYWGTHFPTALIGEKYLITGFKGNAPIGLISTSSGGSVPLWARQLPYDYRLPLSSGIMALSQERKGEIFSFSEHHLQFDWGMNEGSGAELLVKNIQDLLASTPEQQDLFILKELYKKYEIDGYKSYVDEPAIFNKYQWLEQVEGHQDATKLVNYIWNISERLNILEQGPYSDETAQVVYDLISLLDEEEYQLEYYNFRNPKETINNEKNKVVNPVVITNLDIQQEEQNFQKYLKSSKWQEADLWYDAFDVLALKKPKIIVDYLLQYSATGKEWQNRDDGYLLASRLLIKGNPLSTNLIKSLRGAKSDQVRVASLVYLALNNPLVGVAELENLFNLKDVEQLSSDMKLWLSFNLARHGHKGAVDDFFETIMFSYANSFDRLANGHMRFFLSNMFNRMQVLLSNSAAMSGVRKPPSYSSSVLEYNSSHSDTLTPLVNWWKSNASKVTLYDVWMSELRDVGVE
;
A
#
# COMPACT_ATOMS: atom_id res chain seq x y z
N MET A 1 -35.64 6.74 32.93
CA MET A 1 -35.02 5.41 32.77
C MET A 1 -34.79 4.98 31.31
N SER A 2 -35.55 5.44 30.30
CA SER A 2 -35.37 4.95 28.91
C SER A 2 -34.13 5.46 28.17
N ARG A 3 -33.62 6.67 28.49
CA ARG A 3 -32.44 7.22 27.81
C ARG A 3 -31.13 6.55 28.22
N LEU A 4 -30.98 6.16 29.48
CA LEU A 4 -29.75 5.50 29.97
C LEU A 4 -29.61 4.07 29.42
N PHE A 5 -30.73 3.35 29.26
CA PHE A 5 -30.73 2.00 28.69
C PHE A 5 -30.40 2.01 27.19
N LEU A 6 -30.86 3.02 26.45
CA LEU A 6 -30.54 3.17 25.03
C LEU A 6 -29.07 3.55 24.82
N THR A 7 -28.50 4.43 25.65
CA THR A 7 -27.06 4.75 25.59
C THR A 7 -26.20 3.54 25.94
N LEU A 8 -26.61 2.73 26.93
CA LEU A 8 -25.90 1.51 27.32
C LEU A 8 -25.93 0.44 26.20
N LEU A 9 -27.09 0.25 25.55
CA LEU A 9 -27.25 -0.66 24.41
C LEU A 9 -26.42 -0.23 23.20
N ILE A 10 -26.32 1.08 22.92
CA ILE A 10 -25.47 1.62 21.84
C ILE A 10 -23.99 1.47 22.19
N SER A 11 -23.58 1.63 23.46
CA SER A 11 -22.18 1.41 23.86
C SER A 11 -21.78 -0.06 23.94
N LEU A 12 -22.73 -0.99 24.13
CA LEU A 12 -22.47 -2.43 24.20
C LEU A 12 -22.48 -3.12 22.83
N SER A 13 -23.00 -2.48 21.77
CA SER A 13 -23.15 -3.10 20.44
C SER A 13 -22.07 -2.72 19.42
N PHE A 14 -21.08 -1.91 19.81
CA PHE A 14 -19.94 -1.57 18.96
C PHE A 14 -18.63 -1.82 19.69
N GLN A 15 -18.29 -3.10 19.92
CA GLN A 15 -16.87 -3.45 19.90
C GLN A 15 -16.43 -3.32 18.44
N SER A 16 -15.84 -2.17 18.11
CA SER A 16 -15.05 -2.05 16.89
C SER A 16 -13.90 -3.03 17.00
N ILE A 17 -14.05 -4.22 16.41
CA ILE A 17 -12.94 -5.14 16.17
C ILE A 17 -12.04 -4.40 15.17
N ALA A 18 -11.07 -3.66 15.71
CA ALA A 18 -10.03 -3.06 14.88
C ALA A 18 -9.37 -4.21 14.11
N THR A 19 -9.36 -4.12 12.78
CA THR A 19 -8.69 -5.11 11.93
C THR A 19 -7.22 -5.20 12.36
N LYS A 20 -6.85 -6.27 13.07
CA LYS A 20 -5.47 -6.53 13.45
C LYS A 20 -4.78 -7.20 12.27
N VAL A 21 -3.75 -6.55 11.71
CA VAL A 21 -2.86 -7.19 10.74
C VAL A 21 -2.06 -8.24 11.48
N ASP A 22 -2.16 -9.50 11.06
CA ASP A 22 -1.43 -10.61 11.66
C ASP A 22 -0.46 -11.22 10.65
N PRO A 23 0.78 -10.71 10.53
CA PRO A 23 1.68 -11.08 9.44
C PRO A 23 2.09 -12.55 9.55
N ARG A 24 2.15 -13.24 8.41
CA ARG A 24 2.64 -14.63 8.36
C ARG A 24 4.09 -14.73 8.83
N THR A 25 4.43 -15.84 9.49
CA THR A 25 5.83 -16.16 9.78
C THR A 25 6.58 -16.37 8.47
N TRP A 26 7.90 -16.23 8.52
CA TRP A 26 8.70 -16.43 7.32
C TRP A 26 8.59 -17.85 6.73
N ALA A 27 8.42 -18.86 7.58
CA ALA A 27 8.23 -20.25 7.15
C ALA A 27 6.92 -20.41 6.37
N GLN A 28 5.83 -19.83 6.90
CA GLN A 28 4.54 -19.80 6.21
C GLN A 28 4.64 -19.06 4.87
N LEU A 29 5.34 -17.92 4.84
CA LEU A 29 5.56 -17.17 3.59
C LEU A 29 6.34 -17.99 2.56
N SER A 30 7.40 -18.67 2.98
CA SER A 30 8.27 -19.43 2.08
C SER A 30 7.53 -20.64 1.46
N LEU A 31 6.78 -21.37 2.27
CA LEU A 31 6.03 -22.53 1.79
C LEU A 31 4.87 -22.12 0.88
N SER A 32 4.21 -20.98 1.15
CA SER A 32 3.07 -20.51 0.35
C SER A 32 3.44 -19.66 -0.88
N ALA A 33 4.66 -19.14 -0.98
CA ALA A 33 5.08 -18.29 -2.09
C ALA A 33 5.17 -19.05 -3.42
N ASP A 34 4.77 -18.41 -4.52
CA ASP A 34 4.98 -18.92 -5.88
C ASP A 34 6.44 -18.73 -6.35
N TYR A 35 7.09 -17.70 -5.83
CA TYR A 35 8.47 -17.36 -6.14
C TYR A 35 9.24 -16.94 -4.87
N ILE A 36 10.47 -17.40 -4.74
CA ILE A 36 11.43 -16.91 -3.76
C ILE A 36 12.76 -16.72 -4.47
N GLY A 37 13.34 -15.53 -4.33
CA GLY A 37 14.64 -15.28 -4.94
C GLY A 37 15.24 -13.95 -4.54
N ILE A 38 16.51 -13.81 -4.91
CA ILE A 38 17.25 -12.56 -4.82
C ILE A 38 17.09 -11.82 -6.14
N ILE A 39 16.67 -10.56 -6.06
CA ILE A 39 16.37 -9.71 -7.22
C ILE A 39 17.07 -8.36 -7.07
N GLU A 40 17.43 -7.74 -8.19
CA GLU A 40 18.06 -6.42 -8.25
C GLU A 40 17.18 -5.46 -9.04
N CYS A 41 16.85 -4.31 -8.46
CA CYS A 41 15.98 -3.32 -9.10
C CYS A 41 16.65 -2.72 -10.34
N THR A 42 15.99 -2.82 -11.48
CA THR A 42 16.44 -2.31 -12.79
C THR A 42 15.59 -1.14 -13.27
N LYS A 43 14.33 -1.06 -12.84
CA LYS A 43 13.48 0.13 -12.99
C LYS A 43 12.88 0.48 -11.63
N ALA A 44 13.31 1.63 -11.08
CA ALA A 44 12.86 2.10 -9.78
C ALA A 44 11.35 2.38 -9.81
N GLY A 45 10.68 2.11 -8.70
CA GLY A 45 9.23 2.20 -8.63
C GLY A 45 8.73 2.31 -7.20
N GLY A 46 7.47 2.71 -7.09
CA GLY A 46 6.77 2.79 -5.81
C GLY A 46 5.95 1.54 -5.52
N ILE A 47 4.77 1.47 -6.17
CA ILE A 47 3.85 0.33 -6.05
C ILE A 47 4.34 -0.86 -6.85
N VAL A 48 4.85 -0.62 -8.05
CA VAL A 48 5.43 -1.64 -8.93
C VAL A 48 6.83 -1.17 -9.31
N ALA A 49 7.78 -2.09 -9.28
CA ALA A 49 9.13 -1.91 -9.79
C ALA A 49 9.53 -3.12 -10.65
N GLU A 50 10.48 -2.92 -11.56
CA GLU A 50 11.04 -3.99 -12.39
C GLU A 50 12.39 -4.40 -11.84
N TYR A 51 12.63 -5.70 -11.82
CA TYR A 51 13.81 -6.31 -11.24
C TYR A 51 14.38 -7.36 -12.16
N ARG A 52 15.71 -7.50 -12.10
CA ARG A 52 16.43 -8.63 -12.69
C ARG A 52 16.63 -9.69 -11.62
N VAL A 53 16.32 -10.95 -11.96
CA VAL A 53 16.55 -12.10 -11.09
C VAL A 53 18.04 -12.36 -10.98
N ILE A 54 18.56 -12.38 -9.76
CA ILE A 54 19.96 -12.69 -9.44
C ILE A 54 20.08 -14.16 -9.07
N GLN A 55 19.18 -14.65 -8.23
CA GLN A 55 19.16 -16.04 -7.78
C GLN A 55 17.72 -16.49 -7.53
N THR A 56 17.35 -17.66 -8.06
CA THR A 56 16.07 -18.31 -7.76
C THR A 56 16.28 -19.38 -6.70
N ILE A 57 15.42 -19.37 -5.67
CA ILE A 57 15.37 -20.37 -4.60
C ILE A 57 14.13 -21.26 -4.80
N LYS A 58 13.00 -20.65 -5.19
CA LYS A 58 11.74 -21.30 -5.54
C LYS A 58 11.09 -20.52 -6.69
N GLY A 59 10.44 -21.21 -7.62
CA GLY A 59 9.79 -20.58 -8.79
C GLY A 59 10.39 -21.09 -10.10
N ILE A 60 9.91 -20.54 -11.22
CA ILE A 60 10.28 -20.97 -12.59
C ILE A 60 11.27 -20.02 -13.25
N GLU A 61 11.46 -18.84 -12.69
CA GLU A 61 12.32 -17.78 -13.17
C GLU A 61 13.78 -18.20 -13.09
N SER A 62 14.56 -17.83 -14.09
CA SER A 62 16.00 -18.07 -14.18
C SER A 62 16.81 -16.81 -13.88
N THR A 63 18.06 -16.98 -13.47
CA THR A 63 18.99 -15.85 -13.32
C THR A 63 19.08 -15.05 -14.63
N GLY A 64 18.88 -13.74 -14.54
CA GLY A 64 18.83 -12.82 -15.67
C GLY A 64 17.42 -12.47 -16.14
N ASP A 65 16.40 -13.24 -15.76
CA ASP A 65 15.01 -12.93 -16.10
C ASP A 65 14.57 -11.60 -15.51
N SER A 66 13.64 -10.94 -16.19
CA SER A 66 13.03 -9.69 -15.73
C SER A 66 11.65 -9.99 -15.16
N ILE A 67 11.41 -9.54 -13.93
CA ILE A 67 10.10 -9.64 -13.27
C ILE A 67 9.65 -8.30 -12.71
N ARG A 68 8.34 -8.11 -12.66
CA ARG A 68 7.68 -6.95 -12.07
C ARG A 68 7.05 -7.37 -10.75
N VAL A 69 7.45 -6.67 -9.69
CA VAL A 69 6.98 -6.97 -8.34
C VAL A 69 6.14 -5.81 -7.83
N ARG A 70 4.94 -6.12 -7.38
CA ARG A 70 4.02 -5.19 -6.72
C ARG A 70 4.20 -5.25 -5.21
N MET A 71 4.51 -4.10 -4.62
CA MET A 71 4.56 -3.90 -3.17
C MET A 71 3.20 -3.39 -2.67
N ALA A 72 2.72 -3.96 -1.57
CA ALA A 72 1.51 -3.47 -0.94
C ALA A 72 1.74 -2.11 -0.28
N THR A 73 0.76 -1.21 -0.40
CA THR A 73 0.76 0.07 0.31
C THR A 73 0.24 -0.13 1.72
N ASP A 74 1.02 0.31 2.71
CA ASP A 74 0.59 0.31 4.11
C ASP A 74 -0.24 1.57 4.40
N TYR A 75 -1.43 1.43 5.00
CA TYR A 75 -2.28 2.56 5.42
C TYR A 75 -1.87 3.13 6.78
N TRP A 76 -1.15 2.34 7.59
CA TRP A 76 -0.75 2.70 8.95
C TRP A 76 0.73 3.12 9.02
N GLY A 77 1.50 2.93 7.95
CA GLY A 77 2.94 3.18 7.87
C GLY A 77 3.36 3.93 6.60
N THR A 78 4.36 3.44 5.87
CA THR A 78 4.78 4.09 4.61
C THR A 78 3.77 3.81 3.49
N HIS A 79 2.97 4.82 3.11
CA HIS A 79 1.94 4.64 2.07
C HIS A 79 2.50 4.49 0.64
N PHE A 80 3.81 4.75 0.43
CA PHE A 80 4.49 4.59 -0.84
C PHE A 80 5.82 3.85 -0.63
N PRO A 81 5.82 2.50 -0.61
CA PRO A 81 7.06 1.73 -0.61
C PRO A 81 7.90 2.13 -1.83
N THR A 82 9.22 2.06 -1.74
CA THR A 82 10.11 2.40 -2.86
C THR A 82 11.19 1.38 -3.04
N ALA A 83 11.49 1.08 -4.30
CA ALA A 83 12.71 0.40 -4.72
C ALA A 83 13.45 1.32 -5.71
N LEU A 84 14.75 1.48 -5.51
CA LEU A 84 15.64 2.31 -6.31
C LEU A 84 16.59 1.42 -7.11
N ILE A 85 17.01 1.88 -8.29
CA ILE A 85 17.86 1.09 -9.19
C ILE A 85 19.15 0.66 -8.46
N GLY A 86 19.53 -0.59 -8.66
CA GLY A 86 20.71 -1.23 -8.07
C GLY A 86 20.49 -1.80 -6.66
N GLU A 87 19.35 -1.53 -6.02
CA GLU A 87 19.02 -2.14 -4.73
C GLU A 87 18.68 -3.63 -4.91
N LYS A 88 19.18 -4.44 -3.99
CA LYS A 88 18.97 -5.90 -4.00
C LYS A 88 18.05 -6.31 -2.87
N TYR A 89 17.20 -7.29 -3.15
CA TYR A 89 16.22 -7.79 -2.20
C TYR A 89 16.12 -9.31 -2.26
N LEU A 90 15.92 -9.93 -1.11
CA LEU A 90 15.31 -11.26 -1.02
C LEU A 90 13.80 -11.07 -0.90
N ILE A 91 13.01 -11.74 -1.74
CA ILE A 91 11.54 -11.61 -1.74
C ILE A 91 10.81 -12.95 -1.67
N THR A 92 9.55 -12.90 -1.21
CA THR A 92 8.55 -13.95 -1.40
C THR A 92 7.40 -13.39 -2.27
N GLY A 93 7.32 -13.84 -3.51
CA GLY A 93 6.36 -13.39 -4.52
C GLY A 93 5.17 -14.32 -4.70
N PHE A 94 3.98 -13.75 -4.88
CA PHE A 94 2.71 -14.48 -5.09
C PHE A 94 2.04 -14.03 -6.39
N LYS A 95 1.61 -14.97 -7.25
CA LYS A 95 0.91 -14.71 -8.53
C LYS A 95 -0.56 -14.33 -8.32
N GLY A 96 -1.17 -14.76 -7.22
CA GLY A 96 -2.55 -14.43 -6.83
C GLY A 96 -2.74 -14.53 -5.32
N ASN A 97 -3.68 -13.76 -4.75
CA ASN A 97 -4.05 -13.80 -3.32
C ASN A 97 -2.87 -13.81 -2.33
N ALA A 98 -1.94 -12.85 -2.47
CA ALA A 98 -0.87 -12.65 -1.51
C ALA A 98 -1.45 -12.57 -0.08
N PRO A 99 -0.90 -13.33 0.88
CA PRO A 99 -1.49 -13.46 2.21
C PRO A 99 -1.47 -12.12 2.94
N ILE A 100 -2.68 -11.67 3.27
CA ILE A 100 -3.03 -10.31 3.72
C ILE A 100 -2.72 -9.24 2.67
N GLY A 101 -3.68 -9.07 1.77
CA GLY A 101 -3.82 -7.87 0.95
C GLY A 101 -4.93 -6.98 1.49
N LEU A 102 -4.60 -5.91 2.22
CA LEU A 102 -5.57 -4.84 2.45
C LEU A 102 -5.63 -3.96 1.20
N ILE A 103 -6.83 -3.84 0.61
CA ILE A 103 -7.11 -2.87 -0.44
C ILE A 103 -7.18 -1.50 0.24
N SER A 104 -6.31 -0.58 -0.15
CA SER A 104 -6.28 0.79 0.37
C SER A 104 -7.67 1.44 0.26
N THR A 105 -8.29 1.67 1.42
CA THR A 105 -9.46 2.54 1.61
C THR A 105 -9.05 3.94 2.10
N SER A 106 -7.76 4.31 2.03
CA SER A 106 -7.32 5.62 2.55
C SER A 106 -8.09 6.77 1.91
N SER A 107 -8.89 7.41 2.74
CA SER A 107 -9.34 8.81 2.70
C SER A 107 -8.18 9.81 2.88
N GLY A 108 -6.98 9.47 2.39
CA GLY A 108 -5.79 10.31 2.47
C GLY A 108 -4.97 10.26 1.19
N GLY A 109 -5.07 11.32 0.39
CA GLY A 109 -4.70 11.45 -1.03
C GLY A 109 -3.21 11.32 -1.38
N SER A 110 -2.55 10.22 -0.99
CA SER A 110 -1.10 10.01 -1.20
C SER A 110 -0.74 9.08 -2.36
N VAL A 111 -1.72 8.37 -2.93
CA VAL A 111 -1.53 7.51 -4.10
C VAL A 111 -2.56 7.84 -5.16
N PRO A 112 -2.16 8.40 -6.32
CA PRO A 112 -3.05 8.52 -7.45
C PRO A 112 -3.63 7.15 -7.78
N LEU A 113 -4.95 7.03 -7.75
CA LEU A 113 -5.67 5.76 -7.87
C LEU A 113 -5.27 4.97 -9.14
N TRP A 114 -4.86 5.67 -10.21
CA TRP A 114 -4.42 5.07 -11.47
C TRP A 114 -3.07 4.33 -11.37
N ALA A 115 -2.19 4.69 -10.43
CA ALA A 115 -0.93 3.98 -10.21
C ALA A 115 -1.13 2.57 -9.62
N ARG A 116 -2.35 2.22 -9.19
CA ARG A 116 -2.69 0.93 -8.58
C ARG A 116 -2.92 -0.20 -9.59
N GLN A 117 -2.92 0.11 -10.88
CA GLN A 117 -3.25 -0.83 -11.95
C GLN A 117 -2.05 -1.18 -12.85
N LEU A 118 -0.84 -0.75 -12.49
CA LEU A 118 0.38 -1.17 -13.19
C LEU A 118 0.49 -2.71 -13.20
N PRO A 119 0.83 -3.33 -14.34
CA PRO A 119 0.97 -4.78 -14.45
C PRO A 119 2.14 -5.29 -13.61
N TYR A 120 1.98 -6.47 -13.02
CA TYR A 120 2.98 -7.12 -12.20
C TYR A 120 2.90 -8.65 -12.36
N ASP A 121 4.02 -9.33 -12.17
CA ASP A 121 4.12 -10.80 -12.20
C ASP A 121 3.89 -11.38 -10.81
N TYR A 122 4.41 -10.69 -9.79
CA TYR A 122 4.34 -11.08 -8.39
C TYR A 122 3.85 -9.94 -7.51
N ARG A 123 3.08 -10.28 -6.49
CA ARG A 123 2.69 -9.36 -5.41
C ARG A 123 3.33 -9.81 -4.10
N LEU A 124 3.76 -8.84 -3.31
CA LEU A 124 4.24 -9.06 -1.95
C LEU A 124 3.08 -8.92 -0.95
N PRO A 125 3.07 -9.72 0.13
CA PRO A 125 2.19 -9.53 1.28
C PRO A 125 2.26 -8.11 1.84
N LEU A 126 1.20 -7.67 2.52
CA LEU A 126 1.29 -6.44 3.29
C LEU A 126 2.33 -6.63 4.41
N SER A 127 3.24 -5.65 4.51
CA SER A 127 4.21 -5.55 5.58
C SER A 127 5.17 -6.73 5.76
N SER A 128 5.33 -7.58 4.75
CA SER A 128 6.22 -8.75 4.82
C SER A 128 6.64 -9.24 3.43
N GLY A 129 7.50 -10.26 3.39
CA GLY A 129 7.93 -10.89 2.14
C GLY A 129 8.97 -10.12 1.32
N ILE A 130 9.65 -9.14 1.93
CA ILE A 130 10.80 -8.44 1.35
C ILE A 130 11.86 -8.18 2.40
N MET A 131 13.13 -8.38 2.04
CA MET A 131 14.29 -8.05 2.85
C MET A 131 15.33 -7.37 1.96
N ALA A 132 15.77 -6.16 2.32
CA ALA A 132 16.84 -5.47 1.60
C ALA A 132 18.20 -6.13 1.89
N LEU A 133 19.00 -6.32 0.85
CA LEU A 133 20.33 -6.93 0.93
C LEU A 133 21.48 -5.93 0.73
N SER A 134 21.16 -4.68 0.38
CA SER A 134 22.14 -3.63 0.15
C SER A 134 22.11 -2.56 1.25
N GLN A 135 23.25 -2.34 1.92
CA GLN A 135 23.43 -1.33 2.99
C GLN A 135 23.50 0.13 2.50
N GLU A 136 23.13 0.42 1.24
CA GLU A 136 23.33 1.75 0.67
C GLU A 136 22.30 2.81 1.15
N ARG A 137 21.26 2.41 1.88
CA ARG A 137 20.28 3.36 2.43
C ARG A 137 20.80 3.97 3.73
N LYS A 138 20.84 5.31 3.79
CA LYS A 138 21.03 6.02 5.06
C LYS A 138 19.73 5.97 5.86
N GLY A 139 19.83 5.68 7.17
CA GLY A 139 18.70 5.45 8.06
C GLY A 139 18.56 3.98 8.44
N GLU A 140 17.79 3.67 9.48
CA GLU A 140 17.47 2.27 9.79
C GLU A 140 16.70 1.66 8.61
N ILE A 141 17.18 0.51 8.15
CA ILE A 141 16.51 -0.32 7.17
C ILE A 141 15.25 -0.82 7.85
N PHE A 142 14.12 -0.18 7.51
CA PHE A 142 12.82 -0.82 7.48
C PHE A 142 12.55 -1.77 8.66
N SER A 143 12.36 -1.22 9.86
CA SER A 143 11.78 -1.95 10.98
C SER A 143 10.27 -1.72 11.01
N PHE A 144 9.50 -2.80 10.87
CA PHE A 144 8.06 -2.74 11.13
C PHE A 144 7.86 -2.53 12.63
N SER A 145 7.65 -1.27 13.00
CA SER A 145 7.30 -0.80 14.34
C SER A 145 8.35 -1.13 15.39
N GLU A 146 8.86 -0.10 16.06
CA GLU A 146 9.70 -0.31 17.23
C GLU A 146 8.99 -1.16 18.32
N HIS A 147 7.65 -1.34 18.34
CA HIS A 147 6.97 -1.93 19.50
C HIS A 147 5.96 -3.08 19.28
N HIS A 148 5.47 -3.42 18.07
CA HIS A 148 4.37 -4.41 17.96
C HIS A 148 4.50 -5.49 16.88
N LEU A 149 5.41 -5.35 15.92
CA LEU A 149 5.56 -6.25 14.78
C LEU A 149 7.02 -6.41 14.36
N GLN A 150 7.96 -6.42 15.31
CA GLN A 150 9.32 -6.96 15.12
C GLN A 150 9.24 -8.50 14.89
N PHE A 151 8.57 -8.91 13.82
CA PHE A 151 8.93 -10.09 13.07
C PHE A 151 9.78 -9.61 11.89
N ASP A 152 10.83 -8.87 12.22
CA ASP A 152 12.02 -8.83 11.38
C ASP A 152 12.42 -10.27 11.11
N TRP A 153 13.05 -10.51 9.96
CA TRP A 153 13.79 -11.74 9.69
C TRP A 153 14.97 -11.97 10.67
N GLY A 154 14.94 -11.37 11.88
CA GLY A 154 15.60 -11.79 13.10
C GLY A 154 17.12 -11.82 13.05
N MET A 155 17.76 -11.26 12.03
CA MET A 155 19.16 -11.52 11.77
C MET A 155 19.91 -10.30 11.21
N ASN A 156 21.12 -10.09 11.74
CA ASN A 156 22.07 -9.08 11.27
C ASN A 156 22.32 -9.23 9.75
N GLU A 157 22.25 -8.12 9.03
CA GLU A 157 22.03 -8.02 7.56
C GLU A 157 23.06 -8.73 6.66
N GLY A 158 24.28 -9.00 7.14
CA GLY A 158 25.32 -9.68 6.35
C GLY A 158 25.27 -11.21 6.43
N SER A 159 25.15 -11.77 7.63
CA SER A 159 25.05 -13.20 7.87
C SER A 159 23.61 -13.72 7.87
N GLY A 160 22.65 -12.81 8.07
CA GLY A 160 21.24 -13.11 8.22
C GLY A 160 20.56 -13.51 6.93
N ALA A 161 20.86 -12.84 5.82
CA ALA A 161 20.29 -13.18 4.53
C ALA A 161 20.77 -14.55 4.03
N GLU A 162 22.06 -14.85 4.14
CA GLU A 162 22.62 -16.15 3.74
C GLU A 162 22.10 -17.29 4.62
N LEU A 163 22.11 -17.10 5.94
CA LEU A 163 21.54 -18.06 6.88
C LEU A 163 20.06 -18.26 6.62
N LEU A 164 19.35 -17.19 6.28
CA LEU A 164 17.95 -17.27 5.96
C LEU A 164 17.68 -18.05 4.67
N VAL A 165 18.41 -17.74 3.59
CA VAL A 165 18.30 -18.48 2.33
C VAL A 165 18.54 -19.96 2.57
N LYS A 166 19.54 -20.30 3.40
CA LYS A 166 19.78 -21.68 3.81
C LYS A 166 18.59 -22.27 4.57
N ASN A 167 18.05 -21.56 5.57
CA ASN A 167 16.88 -22.05 6.33
C ASN A 167 15.66 -22.26 5.44
N ILE A 168 15.44 -21.40 4.44
CA ILE A 168 14.37 -21.56 3.45
C ILE A 168 14.61 -22.82 2.61
N GLN A 169 15.83 -23.02 2.12
CA GLN A 169 16.18 -24.21 1.33
C GLN A 169 16.02 -25.49 2.15
N ASP A 170 16.49 -25.51 3.40
CA ASP A 170 16.36 -26.64 4.31
C ASP A 170 14.87 -26.95 4.61
N LEU A 171 14.04 -25.92 4.81
CA LEU A 171 12.60 -26.08 4.99
C LEU A 171 11.91 -26.62 3.74
N LEU A 172 12.23 -26.08 2.56
CA LEU A 172 11.66 -26.54 1.28
C LEU A 172 12.08 -27.98 0.93
N ALA A 173 13.26 -28.42 1.39
CA ALA A 173 13.76 -29.78 1.18
C ALA A 173 13.21 -30.80 2.21
N SER A 174 12.61 -30.33 3.30
CA SER A 174 12.02 -31.17 4.35
C SER A 174 10.74 -31.87 3.90
N THR A 175 10.34 -32.96 4.58
CA THR A 175 9.06 -33.63 4.31
C THR A 175 7.88 -32.74 4.73
N PRO A 176 6.67 -32.96 4.19
CA PRO A 176 5.48 -32.20 4.59
C PRO A 176 5.24 -32.19 6.11
N GLU A 177 5.45 -33.31 6.79
CA GLU A 177 5.27 -33.41 8.25
C GLU A 177 6.31 -32.59 9.02
N GLN A 178 7.54 -32.55 8.52
CA GLN A 178 8.61 -31.72 9.09
C GLN A 178 8.33 -30.23 8.85
N GLN A 179 7.81 -29.87 7.67
CA GLN A 179 7.39 -28.51 7.35
C GLN A 179 6.25 -28.05 8.25
N ASP A 180 5.23 -28.88 8.45
CA ASP A 180 4.10 -28.60 9.35
C ASP A 180 4.57 -28.37 10.77
N LEU A 181 5.38 -29.30 11.29
CA LEU A 181 5.94 -29.21 12.63
C LEU A 181 6.76 -27.93 12.80
N PHE A 182 7.53 -27.54 11.78
CA PHE A 182 8.29 -26.30 11.79
C PHE A 182 7.38 -25.07 11.84
N ILE A 183 6.35 -25.01 10.98
CA ILE A 183 5.36 -23.91 10.98
C ILE A 183 4.72 -23.80 12.37
N LEU A 184 4.26 -24.91 12.92
CA LEU A 184 3.61 -24.94 14.23
C LEU A 184 4.56 -24.43 15.32
N LYS A 185 5.83 -24.85 15.33
CA LYS A 185 6.84 -24.33 16.28
C LYS A 185 7.07 -22.82 16.12
N GLU A 186 7.10 -22.30 14.89
CA GLU A 186 7.25 -20.85 14.65
C GLU A 186 6.00 -20.05 15.08
N LEU A 187 4.80 -20.58 14.84
CA LEU A 187 3.56 -19.97 15.32
C LEU A 187 3.51 -19.95 16.84
N TYR A 188 3.88 -21.05 17.49
CA TYR A 188 4.00 -21.10 18.95
C TYR A 188 4.92 -20.00 19.47
N LYS A 189 6.14 -19.88 18.94
CA LYS A 189 7.09 -18.83 19.33
C LYS A 189 6.47 -17.44 19.16
N LYS A 190 5.85 -17.19 18.01
CA LYS A 190 5.22 -15.92 17.69
C LYS A 190 4.17 -15.51 18.73
N TYR A 191 3.20 -16.37 19.03
CA TYR A 191 2.08 -15.99 19.90
C TYR A 191 2.39 -16.11 21.39
N GLU A 192 3.34 -16.97 21.79
CA GLU A 192 3.80 -16.97 23.18
C GLU A 192 4.56 -15.69 23.52
N ILE A 193 5.43 -15.18 22.63
CA ILE A 193 6.15 -13.91 22.82
C ILE A 193 5.19 -12.72 22.89
N ASP A 194 4.17 -12.69 22.02
CA ASP A 194 3.17 -11.62 21.98
C ASP A 194 2.31 -11.58 23.25
N GLY A 195 1.99 -12.74 23.85
CA GLY A 195 1.29 -12.81 25.12
C GLY A 195 2.15 -12.35 26.31
N TYR A 196 3.46 -12.68 26.30
CA TYR A 196 4.35 -12.47 27.44
C TYR A 196 4.92 -11.06 27.59
N LYS A 197 5.04 -10.26 26.51
CA LYS A 197 5.50 -8.85 26.62
C LYS A 197 4.59 -7.97 27.49
N SER A 198 3.38 -8.43 27.84
CA SER A 198 2.48 -7.71 28.73
C SER A 198 2.67 -8.00 30.23
N TYR A 199 3.44 -9.03 30.62
CA TYR A 199 3.61 -9.43 32.03
C TYR A 199 4.97 -10.14 32.31
N VAL A 200 5.94 -9.42 32.90
CA VAL A 200 7.05 -9.92 33.78
C VAL A 200 8.39 -10.40 33.14
N ASP A 201 9.49 -10.24 33.93
CA ASP A 201 10.93 -10.47 33.68
C ASP A 201 11.37 -11.85 33.10
N GLU A 202 12.49 -11.80 32.36
CA GLU A 202 13.06 -12.75 31.37
C GLU A 202 13.41 -14.23 31.73
N PRO A 203 13.56 -14.73 32.98
CA PRO A 203 14.08 -16.09 33.20
C PRO A 203 13.13 -17.26 32.85
N ALA A 204 11.82 -17.04 32.80
CA ALA A 204 10.83 -18.10 32.57
C ALA A 204 10.72 -18.55 31.09
N ILE A 205 11.21 -17.72 30.17
CA ILE A 205 11.10 -17.93 28.72
C ILE A 205 12.07 -19.04 28.26
N PHE A 206 13.24 -19.17 28.88
CA PHE A 206 14.31 -20.07 28.42
C PHE A 206 14.00 -21.58 28.62
N ASN A 207 13.29 -21.94 29.70
CA ASN A 207 12.94 -23.34 29.98
C ASN A 207 11.80 -23.88 29.11
N LYS A 208 10.94 -23.02 28.54
CA LYS A 208 9.81 -23.46 27.70
C LYS A 208 10.23 -23.84 26.28
N TYR A 209 11.25 -23.20 25.72
CA TYR A 209 11.76 -23.55 24.39
C TYR A 209 12.46 -24.91 24.33
N GLN A 210 12.99 -25.41 25.45
CA GLN A 210 13.56 -26.76 25.51
C GLN A 210 12.52 -27.86 25.29
N TRP A 211 11.26 -27.64 25.71
CA TRP A 211 10.18 -28.58 25.42
C TRP A 211 9.84 -28.62 23.91
N LEU A 212 9.84 -27.46 23.23
CA LEU A 212 9.62 -27.42 21.77
C LEU A 212 10.68 -28.18 20.98
N GLU A 213 11.92 -28.22 21.46
CA GLU A 213 12.99 -29.00 20.84
C GLU A 213 12.75 -30.52 20.96
N GLN A 214 11.97 -30.97 21.95
CA GLN A 214 11.62 -32.38 22.18
C GLN A 214 10.37 -32.85 21.43
N VAL A 215 9.62 -31.93 20.81
CA VAL A 215 8.42 -32.24 20.02
C VAL A 215 8.86 -32.85 18.69
N GLU A 216 8.57 -34.14 18.48
CA GLU A 216 8.94 -34.91 17.29
C GLU A 216 7.72 -35.64 16.70
N GLY A 217 7.45 -35.45 15.40
CA GLY A 217 6.42 -36.18 14.67
C GLY A 217 4.97 -35.71 14.87
N HIS A 218 4.04 -36.46 14.25
CA HIS A 218 2.65 -36.01 14.02
C HIS A 218 1.77 -35.98 15.29
N GLN A 219 1.96 -36.89 16.24
CA GLN A 219 1.21 -36.90 17.50
C GLN A 219 1.52 -35.69 18.39
N ASP A 220 2.73 -35.15 18.30
CA ASP A 220 3.12 -33.96 19.04
C ASP A 220 2.70 -32.67 18.32
N ALA A 221 2.55 -32.71 16.98
CA ALA A 221 1.94 -31.61 16.21
C ALA A 221 0.49 -31.35 16.65
N THR A 222 -0.34 -32.38 16.87
CA THR A 222 -1.70 -32.23 17.40
C THR A 222 -1.71 -31.55 18.77
N LYS A 223 -0.77 -31.88 19.66
CA LYS A 223 -0.63 -31.20 20.96
C LYS A 223 -0.26 -29.73 20.76
N LEU A 224 0.61 -29.43 19.80
CA LEU A 224 1.00 -28.06 19.50
C LEU A 224 -0.16 -27.23 18.95
N VAL A 225 -0.96 -27.80 18.05
CA VAL A 225 -2.17 -27.14 17.52
C VAL A 225 -3.15 -26.82 18.67
N ASN A 226 -3.44 -27.80 19.53
CA ASN A 226 -4.27 -27.60 20.72
C ASN A 226 -3.72 -26.52 21.65
N TYR A 227 -2.40 -26.49 21.83
CA TYR A 227 -1.76 -25.50 22.70
C TYR A 227 -1.82 -24.09 22.09
N ILE A 228 -1.49 -23.95 20.81
CA ILE A 228 -1.57 -22.67 20.07
C ILE A 228 -3.00 -22.14 20.11
N TRP A 229 -3.99 -23.02 19.92
CA TRP A 229 -5.39 -22.69 20.07
C TRP A 229 -5.69 -22.12 21.47
N ASN A 230 -5.30 -22.84 22.52
CA ASN A 230 -5.54 -22.44 23.90
C ASN A 230 -4.85 -21.13 24.32
N ILE A 231 -3.67 -20.81 23.78
CA ILE A 231 -2.96 -19.56 24.13
C ILE A 231 -3.40 -18.36 23.31
N SER A 232 -3.93 -18.59 22.10
CA SER A 232 -4.27 -17.50 21.19
C SER A 232 -5.75 -17.14 21.19
N GLU A 233 -6.63 -18.09 21.55
CA GLU A 233 -8.09 -18.00 21.45
C GLU A 233 -8.58 -17.54 20.06
N ARG A 234 -7.78 -17.74 19.00
CA ARG A 234 -8.03 -17.23 17.65
C ARG A 234 -7.75 -18.30 16.59
N LEU A 235 -8.82 -18.87 16.02
CA LEU A 235 -8.75 -19.97 15.06
C LEU A 235 -8.06 -19.52 13.76
N ASN A 236 -8.27 -18.27 13.37
CA ASN A 236 -7.75 -17.64 12.15
C ASN A 236 -6.23 -17.66 12.04
N ILE A 237 -5.52 -17.94 13.14
CA ILE A 237 -4.07 -18.11 13.18
C ILE A 237 -3.66 -19.44 12.55
N LEU A 238 -4.41 -20.50 12.86
CA LEU A 238 -4.17 -21.86 12.35
C LEU A 238 -4.61 -21.96 10.89
N GLU A 239 -5.65 -21.24 10.47
CA GLU A 239 -6.13 -21.25 9.06
C GLU A 239 -5.11 -20.76 8.02
N GLN A 240 -4.05 -20.09 8.46
CA GLN A 240 -3.09 -19.43 7.56
C GLN A 240 -1.88 -20.29 7.16
N GLY A 241 -1.79 -21.54 7.63
CA GLY A 241 -0.68 -22.45 7.32
C GLY A 241 -0.86 -23.22 6.00
N PRO A 242 0.17 -23.31 5.14
CA PRO A 242 0.17 -24.25 4.02
C PRO A 242 0.48 -25.68 4.54
N TYR A 243 -0.43 -26.24 5.32
CA TYR A 243 -0.23 -27.53 5.97
C TYR A 243 -0.38 -28.71 5.00
N SER A 244 0.23 -29.86 5.34
CA SER A 244 -0.17 -31.14 4.75
C SER A 244 -1.65 -31.44 4.98
N ASP A 245 -2.22 -32.35 4.18
CA ASP A 245 -3.62 -32.75 4.32
C ASP A 245 -3.92 -33.33 5.71
N GLU A 246 -2.96 -34.05 6.29
CA GLU A 246 -3.07 -34.64 7.63
C GLU A 246 -3.13 -33.57 8.72
N THR A 247 -2.20 -32.60 8.72
CA THR A 247 -2.21 -31.52 9.72
C THR A 247 -3.39 -30.56 9.51
N ALA A 248 -3.76 -30.30 8.25
CA ALA A 248 -4.96 -29.54 7.92
C ALA A 248 -6.23 -30.23 8.44
N GLN A 249 -6.29 -31.57 8.38
CA GLN A 249 -7.41 -32.33 8.92
C GLN A 249 -7.46 -32.25 10.44
N VAL A 250 -6.32 -32.31 11.13
CA VAL A 250 -6.26 -32.11 12.59
C VAL A 250 -6.76 -30.72 12.98
N VAL A 251 -6.34 -29.68 12.25
CA VAL A 251 -6.82 -28.31 12.46
C VAL A 251 -8.34 -28.23 12.19
N TYR A 252 -8.81 -28.85 11.11
CA TYR A 252 -10.23 -28.89 10.77
C TYR A 252 -11.08 -29.63 11.80
N ASP A 253 -10.63 -30.79 12.28
CA ASP A 253 -11.34 -31.57 13.29
C ASP A 253 -11.46 -30.78 14.59
N LEU A 254 -10.42 -30.01 14.94
CA LEU A 254 -10.45 -29.10 16.08
C LEU A 254 -11.42 -27.93 15.88
N ILE A 255 -11.44 -27.33 14.70
CA ILE A 255 -12.42 -26.28 14.34
C ILE A 255 -13.85 -26.85 14.38
N SER A 256 -14.05 -28.07 13.87
CA SER A 256 -15.36 -28.71 13.76
C SER A 256 -15.97 -29.10 15.11
N LEU A 257 -15.15 -29.17 16.17
CA LEU A 257 -15.62 -29.35 17.54
C LEU A 257 -16.18 -28.07 18.17
N LEU A 258 -16.09 -26.93 17.48
CA LEU A 258 -16.65 -25.65 17.91
C LEU A 258 -18.03 -25.43 17.29
N ASP A 259 -18.99 -25.03 18.12
CA ASP A 259 -20.44 -24.97 17.84
C ASP A 259 -20.84 -23.71 17.03
N GLU A 260 -20.09 -23.39 15.97
CA GLU A 260 -20.33 -22.23 15.11
C GLU A 260 -20.40 -22.64 13.62
N GLU A 261 -21.61 -22.99 13.18
CA GLU A 261 -21.93 -23.50 11.83
C GLU A 261 -21.49 -22.57 10.68
N GLU A 262 -21.51 -21.25 10.91
CA GLU A 262 -21.08 -20.22 9.95
C GLU A 262 -19.56 -20.26 9.71
N TYR A 263 -18.78 -20.48 10.78
CA TYR A 263 -17.33 -20.55 10.73
C TYR A 263 -16.84 -21.80 10.00
N GLN A 264 -17.50 -22.94 10.24
CA GLN A 264 -17.21 -24.21 9.56
C GLN A 264 -17.40 -24.09 8.03
N LEU A 265 -18.41 -23.32 7.60
CA LEU A 265 -18.70 -23.09 6.19
C LEU A 265 -17.65 -22.18 5.52
N GLU A 266 -17.17 -21.13 6.21
CA GLU A 266 -16.11 -20.25 5.70
C GLU A 266 -14.79 -21.00 5.51
N TYR A 267 -14.37 -21.80 6.49
CA TYR A 267 -13.14 -22.58 6.41
C TYR A 267 -13.17 -23.63 5.29
N TYR A 268 -14.30 -24.34 5.13
CA TYR A 268 -14.46 -25.31 4.03
C TYR A 268 -14.34 -24.64 2.65
N ASN A 269 -14.99 -23.48 2.47
CA ASN A 269 -14.89 -22.70 1.22
C ASN A 269 -13.48 -22.16 0.98
N PHE A 270 -12.73 -21.82 2.03
CA PHE A 270 -11.33 -21.42 1.94
C PHE A 270 -10.44 -22.59 1.46
N ARG A 271 -10.63 -23.81 1.98
CA ARG A 271 -9.86 -25.01 1.58
C ARG A 271 -10.18 -25.46 0.15
N ASN A 272 -11.44 -25.36 -0.25
CA ASN A 272 -11.92 -25.86 -1.54
C ASN A 272 -12.50 -24.72 -2.40
N PRO A 273 -11.69 -23.75 -2.83
CA PRO A 273 -12.19 -22.56 -3.54
C PRO A 273 -12.82 -22.88 -4.91
N LYS A 274 -12.61 -24.10 -5.43
CA LYS A 274 -13.22 -24.61 -6.67
C LYS A 274 -14.50 -25.43 -6.44
N GLU A 275 -14.75 -25.86 -5.21
CA GLU A 275 -15.93 -26.66 -4.82
C GLU A 275 -16.89 -25.83 -3.97
N THR A 276 -16.94 -24.51 -4.18
CA THR A 276 -17.91 -23.64 -3.52
C THR A 276 -19.30 -24.24 -3.68
N ILE A 277 -19.89 -24.65 -2.54
CA ILE A 277 -21.29 -25.03 -2.46
C ILE A 277 -22.09 -23.82 -2.95
N ASN A 278 -22.92 -24.04 -3.98
CA ASN A 278 -23.68 -23.02 -4.72
C ASN A 278 -24.31 -21.96 -3.80
N ASN A 279 -23.59 -20.87 -3.56
CA ASN A 279 -24.16 -19.62 -3.09
C ASN A 279 -24.45 -18.79 -4.34
N GLU A 280 -25.71 -18.85 -4.81
CA GLU A 280 -26.26 -18.11 -5.96
C GLU A 280 -26.11 -16.57 -5.89
N LYS A 281 -25.37 -16.02 -4.91
CA LYS A 281 -25.21 -14.58 -4.69
C LYS A 281 -24.06 -13.92 -5.47
N ASN A 282 -23.13 -14.69 -6.05
CA ASN A 282 -22.11 -14.12 -6.94
C ASN A 282 -22.47 -14.37 -8.41
N LYS A 283 -23.65 -13.88 -8.82
CA LYS A 283 -23.90 -13.65 -10.25
C LYS A 283 -22.90 -12.61 -10.73
N VAL A 284 -22.18 -12.96 -11.80
CA VAL A 284 -21.50 -12.02 -12.70
C VAL A 284 -22.41 -10.81 -12.90
N VAL A 285 -22.01 -9.66 -12.35
CA VAL A 285 -22.73 -8.40 -12.52
C VAL A 285 -22.59 -8.03 -13.98
N ASN A 286 -23.58 -8.41 -14.79
CA ASN A 286 -23.76 -7.82 -16.11
C ASN A 286 -23.79 -6.29 -15.91
N PRO A 287 -23.07 -5.50 -16.71
CA PRO A 287 -23.08 -4.05 -16.57
C PRO A 287 -24.52 -3.56 -16.64
N VAL A 288 -24.96 -2.91 -15.56
CA VAL A 288 -26.34 -2.41 -15.44
C VAL A 288 -26.60 -1.48 -16.63
N VAL A 289 -27.62 -1.80 -17.42
CA VAL A 289 -28.07 -0.94 -18.52
C VAL A 289 -28.71 0.29 -17.90
N ILE A 290 -27.94 1.36 -17.73
CA ILE A 290 -28.40 2.64 -17.17
C ILE A 290 -29.36 3.32 -18.17
N THR A 291 -30.61 3.51 -17.79
CA THR A 291 -31.64 4.17 -18.61
C THR A 291 -31.63 5.70 -18.43
N ASN A 292 -32.31 6.44 -19.31
CA ASN A 292 -32.46 7.90 -19.17
C ASN A 292 -33.25 8.31 -17.93
N LEU A 293 -34.15 7.45 -17.43
CA LEU A 293 -34.90 7.68 -16.19
C LEU A 293 -33.96 7.56 -14.98
N ASP A 294 -33.04 6.59 -15.00
CA ASP A 294 -32.03 6.43 -13.94
C ASP A 294 -31.12 7.67 -13.87
N ILE A 295 -30.72 8.24 -15.02
CA ILE A 295 -29.88 9.45 -15.04
C ILE A 295 -30.59 10.67 -14.43
N GLN A 296 -31.89 10.86 -14.70
CA GLN A 296 -32.66 11.96 -14.10
C GLN A 296 -32.84 11.76 -12.59
N GLN A 297 -33.06 10.52 -12.16
CA GLN A 297 -33.12 10.18 -10.75
C GLN A 297 -31.77 10.46 -10.05
N GLU A 298 -30.64 10.10 -10.69
CA GLU A 298 -29.32 10.38 -10.13
C GLU A 298 -28.98 11.88 -10.07
N GLU A 299 -29.43 12.69 -11.02
CA GLU A 299 -29.33 14.16 -10.90
C GLU A 299 -30.09 14.70 -9.69
N GLN A 300 -31.33 14.22 -9.48
CA GLN A 300 -32.15 14.62 -8.34
C GLN A 300 -31.54 14.15 -7.02
N ASN A 301 -31.06 12.92 -6.98
CA ASN A 301 -30.34 12.33 -5.86
C ASN A 301 -29.11 13.18 -5.52
N PHE A 302 -28.23 13.43 -6.50
CA PHE A 302 -27.03 14.24 -6.33
C PHE A 302 -27.36 15.63 -5.75
N GLN A 303 -28.33 16.35 -6.33
CA GLN A 303 -28.75 17.68 -5.85
C GLN A 303 -29.39 17.65 -4.45
N LYS A 304 -30.11 16.58 -4.12
CA LYS A 304 -30.68 16.36 -2.78
C LYS A 304 -29.57 16.13 -1.76
N TYR A 305 -28.59 15.31 -2.11
CA TYR A 305 -27.49 14.93 -1.22
C TYR A 305 -26.48 16.05 -1.00
N LEU A 306 -26.28 16.95 -1.96
CA LEU A 306 -25.50 18.19 -1.75
C LEU A 306 -26.03 19.07 -0.60
N LYS A 307 -27.29 18.89 -0.20
CA LYS A 307 -27.93 19.65 0.88
C LYS A 307 -28.04 18.87 2.19
N SER A 308 -27.60 17.61 2.21
CA SER A 308 -27.71 16.72 3.36
C SER A 308 -26.43 16.68 4.18
N SER A 309 -26.59 16.48 5.49
CA SER A 309 -25.48 16.33 6.46
C SER A 309 -25.34 14.91 7.02
N LYS A 310 -26.05 13.93 6.44
CA LYS A 310 -26.09 12.55 6.96
C LYS A 310 -25.06 11.65 6.26
N TRP A 311 -24.22 10.99 7.06
CA TRP A 311 -23.19 10.05 6.60
C TRP A 311 -23.72 8.82 5.85
N GLN A 312 -24.92 8.33 6.20
CA GLN A 312 -25.58 7.20 5.51
C GLN A 312 -25.98 7.51 4.06
N GLU A 313 -25.92 8.78 3.67
CA GLU A 313 -26.21 9.23 2.30
C GLU A 313 -24.92 9.41 1.47
N ALA A 314 -23.74 9.15 2.04
CA ALA A 314 -22.46 9.30 1.36
C ALA A 314 -22.26 8.27 0.24
N ASP A 315 -22.63 7.01 0.46
CA ASP A 315 -22.50 5.96 -0.57
C ASP A 315 -23.39 6.26 -1.77
N LEU A 316 -24.64 6.65 -1.52
CA LEU A 316 -25.59 7.06 -2.57
C LEU A 316 -25.14 8.32 -3.31
N TRP A 317 -24.43 9.23 -2.63
CA TRP A 317 -23.83 10.40 -3.28
C TRP A 317 -22.68 9.98 -4.21
N TYR A 318 -21.82 9.04 -3.78
CA TYR A 318 -20.72 8.54 -4.61
C TYR A 318 -21.21 7.75 -5.82
N ASP A 319 -22.28 6.97 -5.67
CA ASP A 319 -22.92 6.26 -6.77
C ASP A 319 -23.51 7.24 -7.79
N ALA A 320 -24.25 8.25 -7.31
CA ALA A 320 -24.77 9.31 -8.17
C ALA A 320 -23.64 10.08 -8.88
N PHE A 321 -22.56 10.39 -8.15
CA PHE A 321 -21.38 11.05 -8.71
C PHE A 321 -20.77 10.23 -9.86
N ASP A 322 -20.59 8.92 -9.69
CA ASP A 322 -20.02 8.04 -10.71
C ASP A 322 -20.90 7.95 -11.95
N VAL A 323 -22.21 7.78 -11.77
CA VAL A 323 -23.16 7.74 -12.89
C VAL A 323 -23.13 9.06 -13.66
N LEU A 324 -23.13 10.20 -12.95
CA LEU A 324 -23.08 11.52 -13.58
C LEU A 324 -21.72 11.82 -14.22
N ALA A 325 -20.62 11.42 -13.60
CA ALA A 325 -19.29 11.53 -14.20
C ALA A 325 -19.21 10.79 -15.54
N LEU A 326 -19.85 9.62 -15.63
CA LEU A 326 -19.89 8.83 -16.86
C LEU A 326 -20.86 9.40 -17.91
N LYS A 327 -22.08 9.78 -17.50
CA LYS A 327 -23.18 10.09 -18.43
C LYS A 327 -23.38 11.58 -18.69
N LYS A 328 -23.10 12.44 -17.72
CA LYS A 328 -23.31 13.90 -17.76
C LYS A 328 -22.18 14.65 -17.04
N PRO A 329 -20.91 14.49 -17.46
CA PRO A 329 -19.75 14.98 -16.73
C PRO A 329 -19.72 16.50 -16.51
N LYS A 330 -20.42 17.27 -17.35
CA LYS A 330 -20.55 18.72 -17.19
C LYS A 330 -21.14 19.10 -15.82
N ILE A 331 -22.11 18.35 -15.32
CA ILE A 331 -22.75 18.63 -14.01
C ILE A 331 -21.73 18.50 -12.88
N ILE A 332 -20.89 17.46 -12.95
CA ILE A 332 -19.83 17.23 -11.98
C ILE A 332 -18.75 18.30 -12.09
N VAL A 333 -18.37 18.72 -13.31
CA VAL A 333 -17.43 19.82 -13.50
C VAL A 333 -17.95 21.14 -12.95
N ASP A 334 -19.21 21.49 -13.25
CA ASP A 334 -19.84 22.71 -12.73
C ASP A 334 -19.87 22.71 -11.19
N TYR A 335 -20.11 21.54 -10.57
CA TYR A 335 -19.99 21.34 -9.13
C TYR A 335 -18.55 21.54 -8.63
N LEU A 336 -17.57 20.88 -9.24
CA LEU A 336 -16.16 20.96 -8.84
C LEU A 336 -15.56 22.36 -9.02
N LEU A 337 -16.03 23.15 -9.99
CA LEU A 337 -15.64 24.55 -10.14
C LEU A 337 -16.00 25.40 -8.91
N GLN A 338 -17.12 25.09 -8.28
CA GLN A 338 -17.59 25.78 -7.08
C GLN A 338 -17.14 25.12 -5.78
N TYR A 339 -16.59 23.90 -5.85
CA TYR A 339 -16.15 23.15 -4.69
C TYR A 339 -15.08 23.91 -3.90
N SER A 340 -15.32 24.02 -2.61
CA SER A 340 -14.39 24.56 -1.63
C SER A 340 -14.43 23.66 -0.40
N ALA A 341 -13.27 23.27 0.12
CA ALA A 341 -13.20 22.52 1.36
C ALA A 341 -13.85 23.33 2.50
N THR A 342 -14.99 22.86 3.02
CA THR A 342 -15.73 23.54 4.10
C THR A 342 -15.34 23.05 5.49
N GLY A 343 -14.62 21.92 5.59
CA GLY A 343 -14.19 21.35 6.86
C GLY A 343 -12.83 21.87 7.35
N LYS A 344 -12.68 21.97 8.68
CA LYS A 344 -11.41 22.34 9.31
C LYS A 344 -10.40 21.20 9.34
N GLU A 345 -10.88 19.95 9.29
CA GLU A 345 -10.06 18.73 9.31
C GLU A 345 -9.52 18.37 7.93
N TRP A 346 -8.35 17.73 7.89
CA TRP A 346 -7.65 17.40 6.64
C TRP A 346 -8.41 16.40 5.76
N GLN A 347 -9.16 15.45 6.34
CA GLN A 347 -10.03 14.54 5.57
C GLN A 347 -11.06 15.32 4.74
N ASN A 348 -11.64 16.38 5.30
CA ASN A 348 -12.55 17.29 4.59
C ASN A 348 -11.84 18.25 3.60
N ARG A 349 -10.50 18.33 3.66
CA ARG A 349 -9.70 19.10 2.71
C ARG A 349 -9.38 18.28 1.48
N ASP A 350 -9.05 16.99 1.62
CA ASP A 350 -8.61 16.07 0.56
C ASP A 350 -9.72 15.59 -0.41
N ASP A 351 -10.98 15.82 -0.06
CA ASP A 351 -12.12 15.48 -0.91
C ASP A 351 -12.00 16.13 -2.31
N GLY A 352 -11.45 17.34 -2.43
CA GLY A 352 -11.24 17.97 -3.73
C GLY A 352 -10.38 17.13 -4.68
N TYR A 353 -9.28 16.57 -4.16
CA TYR A 353 -8.40 15.66 -4.91
C TYR A 353 -9.11 14.34 -5.24
N LEU A 354 -9.81 13.75 -4.27
CA LEU A 354 -10.54 12.48 -4.46
C LEU A 354 -11.63 12.62 -5.52
N LEU A 355 -12.42 13.68 -5.46
CA LEU A 355 -13.55 13.91 -6.37
C LEU A 355 -13.09 14.24 -7.79
N ALA A 356 -12.07 15.10 -7.93
CA ALA A 356 -11.44 15.34 -9.23
C ALA A 356 -10.88 14.03 -9.80
N SER A 357 -10.19 13.24 -8.98
CA SER A 357 -9.66 11.94 -9.36
C SER A 357 -10.74 10.96 -9.82
N ARG A 358 -11.85 10.89 -9.09
CA ARG A 358 -12.97 10.00 -9.38
C ARG A 358 -13.63 10.36 -10.71
N LEU A 359 -13.87 11.65 -10.97
CA LEU A 359 -14.38 12.13 -12.27
C LEU A 359 -13.48 11.68 -13.42
N LEU A 360 -12.17 11.74 -13.24
CA LEU A 360 -11.19 11.49 -14.29
C LEU A 360 -10.93 10.00 -14.54
N ILE A 361 -11.17 9.14 -13.54
CA ILE A 361 -11.05 7.68 -13.67
C ILE A 361 -12.36 7.03 -14.16
N LYS A 362 -13.50 7.52 -13.70
CA LYS A 362 -14.82 6.92 -13.97
C LYS A 362 -15.54 7.57 -15.14
N GLY A 363 -15.14 8.78 -15.53
CA GLY A 363 -15.71 9.47 -16.68
C GLY A 363 -15.39 8.75 -17.99
N ASN A 364 -16.34 8.77 -18.93
CA ASN A 364 -16.07 8.55 -20.36
C ASN A 364 -14.97 9.56 -20.80
N PRO A 365 -14.13 9.31 -21.83
CA PRO A 365 -13.05 10.22 -22.19
C PRO A 365 -13.53 11.67 -22.24
N LEU A 366 -13.16 12.44 -21.21
CA LEU A 366 -13.66 13.79 -21.04
C LEU A 366 -12.98 14.65 -22.09
N SER A 367 -13.74 15.54 -22.73
CA SER A 367 -13.13 16.49 -23.66
C SER A 367 -12.05 17.30 -22.92
N THR A 368 -10.90 17.50 -23.56
CA THR A 368 -9.78 18.31 -23.02
C THR A 368 -10.26 19.68 -22.51
N ASN A 369 -11.21 20.31 -23.20
CA ASN A 369 -11.78 21.59 -22.79
C ASN A 369 -12.52 21.53 -21.45
N LEU A 370 -13.23 20.43 -21.21
CA LEU A 370 -13.99 20.25 -19.97
C LEU A 370 -13.04 20.08 -18.77
N ILE A 371 -11.99 19.27 -18.91
CA ILE A 371 -10.94 19.14 -17.87
C ILE A 371 -10.20 20.47 -17.67
N LYS A 372 -9.82 21.16 -18.76
CA LYS A 372 -9.12 22.45 -18.70
C LYS A 372 -9.93 23.51 -17.95
N SER A 373 -11.27 23.46 -18.03
CA SER A 373 -12.13 24.41 -17.32
C SER A 373 -11.93 24.36 -15.80
N LEU A 374 -11.60 23.18 -15.23
CA LEU A 374 -11.34 23.00 -13.80
C LEU A 374 -10.11 23.76 -13.28
N ARG A 375 -9.27 24.33 -14.16
CA ARG A 375 -8.26 25.32 -13.78
C ARG A 375 -8.86 26.54 -13.08
N GLY A 376 -10.13 26.87 -13.36
CA GLY A 376 -10.87 27.94 -12.71
C GLY A 376 -11.53 27.55 -11.38
N ALA A 377 -11.32 26.32 -10.88
CA ALA A 377 -11.94 25.87 -9.64
C ALA A 377 -11.43 26.66 -8.42
N LYS A 378 -12.32 26.87 -7.44
CA LYS A 378 -11.96 27.55 -6.18
C LYS A 378 -10.95 26.74 -5.35
N SER A 379 -11.08 25.42 -5.34
CA SER A 379 -10.14 24.50 -4.69
C SER A 379 -8.85 24.36 -5.51
N ASP A 380 -7.70 24.61 -4.88
CA ASP A 380 -6.38 24.35 -5.46
C ASP A 380 -6.14 22.87 -5.76
N GLN A 381 -6.69 21.97 -4.93
CA GLN A 381 -6.63 20.53 -5.17
C GLN A 381 -7.35 20.12 -6.44
N VAL A 382 -8.56 20.63 -6.67
CA VAL A 382 -9.31 20.37 -7.91
C VAL A 382 -8.53 20.89 -9.11
N ARG A 383 -7.97 22.12 -9.01
CA ARG A 383 -7.15 22.72 -10.07
C ARG A 383 -5.96 21.84 -10.43
N VAL A 384 -5.12 21.50 -9.46
CA VAL A 384 -3.88 20.75 -9.71
C VAL A 384 -4.17 19.32 -10.12
N ALA A 385 -5.07 18.60 -9.43
CA ALA A 385 -5.40 17.22 -9.77
C ALA A 385 -5.87 17.12 -11.23
N SER A 386 -6.81 17.97 -11.65
CA SER A 386 -7.36 17.95 -13.01
C SER A 386 -6.28 18.15 -14.09
N LEU A 387 -5.32 19.04 -13.84
CA LEU A 387 -4.21 19.28 -14.78
C LEU A 387 -3.20 18.13 -14.79
N VAL A 388 -2.94 17.50 -13.65
CA VAL A 388 -2.09 16.30 -13.57
C VAL A 388 -2.66 15.16 -14.41
N TYR A 389 -3.96 14.90 -14.31
CA TYR A 389 -4.62 13.93 -15.19
C TYR A 389 -4.61 14.34 -16.65
N LEU A 390 -4.83 15.63 -16.94
CA LEU A 390 -4.75 16.11 -18.31
C LEU A 390 -3.36 15.86 -18.91
N ALA A 391 -2.30 16.00 -18.12
CA ALA A 391 -0.92 15.74 -18.56
C ALA A 391 -0.64 14.24 -18.77
N LEU A 392 -1.41 13.35 -18.14
CA LEU A 392 -1.36 11.92 -18.43
C LEU A 392 -2.09 11.59 -19.75
N ASN A 393 -3.35 12.03 -19.87
CA ASN A 393 -4.22 11.65 -20.99
C ASN A 393 -3.89 12.42 -22.29
N ASN A 394 -3.49 13.69 -22.18
CA ASN A 394 -3.07 14.53 -23.30
C ASN A 394 -1.80 15.32 -22.89
N PRO A 395 -0.61 14.69 -22.95
CA PRO A 395 0.62 15.27 -22.43
C PRO A 395 0.95 16.64 -23.02
N LEU A 396 0.70 16.86 -24.31
CA LEU A 396 0.99 18.13 -24.96
C LEU A 396 0.19 19.29 -24.34
N VAL A 397 -1.11 19.11 -24.17
CA VAL A 397 -1.97 20.16 -23.60
C VAL A 397 -1.80 20.24 -22.08
N GLY A 398 -1.78 19.09 -21.39
CA GLY A 398 -1.72 19.06 -19.94
C GLY A 398 -0.41 19.60 -19.37
N VAL A 399 0.73 19.27 -19.97
CA VAL A 399 2.04 19.83 -19.54
C VAL A 399 2.06 21.34 -19.76
N ALA A 400 1.59 21.83 -20.91
CA ALA A 400 1.51 23.27 -21.16
C ALA A 400 0.62 23.99 -20.13
N GLU A 401 -0.49 23.38 -19.70
CA GLU A 401 -1.34 23.96 -18.65
C GLU A 401 -0.70 23.89 -17.26
N LEU A 402 0.05 22.83 -16.94
CA LEU A 402 0.85 22.76 -15.71
C LEU A 402 1.96 23.84 -15.70
N GLU A 403 2.68 24.01 -16.81
CA GLU A 403 3.70 25.06 -16.96
C GLU A 403 3.09 26.45 -16.85
N ASN A 404 1.92 26.68 -17.45
CA ASN A 404 1.18 27.92 -17.29
C ASN A 404 0.82 28.16 -15.82
N LEU A 405 0.32 27.15 -15.12
CA LEU A 405 0.04 27.29 -13.68
C LEU A 405 1.31 27.60 -12.89
N PHE A 406 2.43 26.94 -13.21
CA PHE A 406 3.73 27.10 -12.54
C PHE A 406 4.40 28.46 -12.76
N ASN A 407 4.22 29.08 -13.92
CA ASN A 407 4.84 30.36 -14.25
C ASN A 407 4.00 31.59 -13.85
N LEU A 408 2.78 31.39 -13.36
CA LEU A 408 1.87 32.48 -12.98
C LEU A 408 2.02 32.86 -11.51
N LYS A 409 1.65 34.11 -11.19
CA LYS A 409 1.48 34.58 -9.81
C LYS A 409 0.50 33.71 -8.99
N ASP A 410 -0.32 32.92 -9.67
CA ASP A 410 -1.27 31.99 -9.05
C ASP A 410 -0.58 30.83 -8.29
N VAL A 411 0.71 30.53 -8.56
CA VAL A 411 1.48 29.57 -7.75
C VAL A 411 1.54 30.00 -6.30
N GLU A 412 1.69 31.30 -6.02
CA GLU A 412 1.74 31.82 -4.65
C GLU A 412 0.43 31.54 -3.87
N GLN A 413 -0.68 31.33 -4.60
CA GLN A 413 -1.99 31.01 -4.03
C GLN A 413 -2.22 29.51 -3.83
N LEU A 414 -1.32 28.65 -4.29
CA LEU A 414 -1.40 27.20 -4.05
C LEU A 414 -0.91 26.87 -2.64
N SER A 415 -1.60 25.95 -1.97
CA SER A 415 -1.04 25.31 -0.78
C SER A 415 0.27 24.59 -1.10
N SER A 416 1.14 24.43 -0.10
CA SER A 416 2.43 23.74 -0.27
C SER A 416 2.27 22.33 -0.85
N ASP A 417 1.21 21.62 -0.45
CA ASP A 417 0.95 20.26 -0.94
C ASP A 417 0.67 20.24 -2.44
N MET A 418 -0.09 21.24 -2.91
CA MET A 418 -0.42 21.37 -4.32
C MET A 418 0.76 21.88 -5.15
N LYS A 419 1.64 22.70 -4.57
CA LYS A 419 2.95 23.03 -5.17
C LYS A 419 3.81 21.78 -5.36
N LEU A 420 3.91 20.92 -4.34
CA LEU A 420 4.66 19.66 -4.45
C LEU A 420 4.12 18.76 -5.56
N TRP A 421 2.80 18.62 -5.68
CA TRP A 421 2.17 17.86 -6.76
C TRP A 421 2.45 18.45 -8.15
N LEU A 422 2.31 19.77 -8.29
CA LEU A 422 2.58 20.50 -9.53
C LEU A 422 4.04 20.29 -9.97
N SER A 423 4.97 20.57 -9.06
CA SER A 423 6.41 20.52 -9.33
C SER A 423 6.91 19.10 -9.59
N PHE A 424 6.39 18.11 -8.86
CA PHE A 424 6.67 16.70 -9.15
C PHE A 424 6.19 16.30 -10.55
N ASN A 425 4.95 16.63 -10.95
CA ASN A 425 4.45 16.23 -12.26
C ASN A 425 5.19 16.94 -13.40
N LEU A 426 5.53 18.22 -13.26
CA LEU A 426 6.39 18.91 -14.23
C LEU A 426 7.78 18.25 -14.34
N ALA A 427 8.38 17.83 -13.21
CA ALA A 427 9.64 17.13 -13.21
C ALA A 427 9.57 15.78 -13.96
N ARG A 428 8.49 15.01 -13.79
CA ARG A 428 8.26 13.75 -14.54
C ARG A 428 8.21 13.96 -16.05
N HIS A 429 7.78 15.15 -16.49
CA HIS A 429 7.71 15.55 -17.89
C HIS A 429 8.97 16.27 -18.40
N GLY A 430 10.05 16.29 -17.63
CA GLY A 430 11.35 16.81 -18.09
C GLY A 430 11.71 18.20 -17.57
N HIS A 431 10.82 18.88 -16.84
CA HIS A 431 11.03 20.26 -16.43
C HIS A 431 12.00 20.37 -15.23
N LYS A 432 13.29 20.59 -15.51
CA LYS A 432 14.36 20.60 -14.48
C LYS A 432 14.15 21.64 -13.38
N GLY A 433 13.69 22.85 -13.71
CA GLY A 433 13.44 23.89 -12.71
C GLY A 433 12.34 23.52 -11.70
N ALA A 434 11.48 22.55 -12.03
CA ALA A 434 10.46 22.06 -11.11
C ALA A 434 11.04 21.13 -10.03
N VAL A 435 12.22 20.53 -10.26
CA VAL A 435 12.92 19.76 -9.23
C VAL A 435 13.49 20.69 -8.14
N ASP A 436 14.01 21.85 -8.54
CA ASP A 436 14.51 22.85 -7.59
C ASP A 436 13.36 23.39 -6.71
N ASP A 437 12.25 23.78 -7.34
CA ASP A 437 11.04 24.24 -6.63
C ASP A 437 10.45 23.15 -5.72
N PHE A 438 10.46 21.90 -6.16
CA PHE A 438 10.04 20.76 -5.33
C PHE A 438 10.89 20.67 -4.05
N PHE A 439 12.21 20.74 -4.16
CA PHE A 439 13.10 20.66 -2.99
C PHE A 439 12.96 21.87 -2.07
N GLU A 440 12.81 23.07 -2.62
CA GLU A 440 12.53 24.27 -1.82
C GLU A 440 11.21 24.13 -1.05
N THR A 441 10.13 23.75 -1.76
CA THR A 441 8.80 23.57 -1.18
C THR A 441 8.77 22.48 -0.12
N ILE A 442 9.43 21.34 -0.34
CA ILE A 442 9.40 20.23 0.62
C ILE A 442 10.20 20.57 1.88
N MET A 443 11.36 21.22 1.75
CA MET A 443 12.15 21.69 2.89
C MET A 443 11.39 22.75 3.69
N PHE A 444 10.77 23.72 3.02
CA PHE A 444 9.92 24.72 3.65
C PHE A 444 8.74 24.05 4.39
N SER A 445 8.09 23.07 3.76
CA SER A 445 6.98 22.34 4.34
C SER A 445 7.40 21.61 5.61
N TYR A 446 8.52 20.89 5.60
CA TYR A 446 9.03 20.23 6.80
C TYR A 446 9.35 21.22 7.94
N ALA A 447 10.03 22.31 7.64
CA ALA A 447 10.40 23.32 8.64
C ALA A 447 9.18 23.97 9.32
N ASN A 448 8.07 24.13 8.59
CA ASN A 448 6.88 24.84 9.07
C ASN A 448 5.73 23.90 9.51
N SER A 449 5.91 22.58 9.42
CA SER A 449 4.85 21.62 9.74
C SER A 449 4.93 21.07 11.16
N PHE A 450 5.93 21.41 11.98
CA PHE A 450 6.14 20.81 13.31
C PHE A 450 4.88 20.79 14.21
N ASP A 451 4.10 21.88 14.25
CA ASP A 451 2.83 21.92 15.03
C ASP A 451 1.65 21.21 14.32
N ARG A 452 1.70 21.05 13.00
CA ARG A 452 0.65 20.38 12.19
C ARG A 452 0.92 18.87 12.01
N LEU A 453 2.14 18.41 12.23
CA LEU A 453 2.56 17.01 12.14
C LEU A 453 2.05 16.17 13.32
N ALA A 454 1.53 16.79 14.39
CA ALA A 454 0.82 16.11 15.47
C ALA A 454 -0.38 15.27 14.96
N ASN A 455 -0.94 15.62 13.79
CA ASN A 455 -2.05 14.88 13.16
C ASN A 455 -1.61 13.74 12.22
N GLY A 456 -0.31 13.39 12.12
CA GLY A 456 0.21 12.22 11.39
C GLY A 456 0.11 12.26 9.86
N HIS A 457 -1.02 12.67 9.29
CA HIS A 457 -1.33 12.57 7.86
C HIS A 457 -0.42 13.41 6.94
N MET A 458 -0.10 14.65 7.32
CA MET A 458 0.80 15.52 6.54
C MET A 458 2.22 14.94 6.44
N ARG A 459 2.68 14.27 7.52
CA ARG A 459 3.98 13.61 7.57
C ARG A 459 4.08 12.54 6.49
N PHE A 460 3.04 11.70 6.40
CA PHE A 460 2.95 10.66 5.38
C PHE A 460 2.88 11.27 3.99
N PHE A 461 2.08 12.32 3.77
CA PHE A 461 2.02 12.99 2.47
C PHE A 461 3.41 13.48 2.00
N LEU A 462 4.13 14.24 2.82
CA LEU A 462 5.46 14.75 2.48
C LEU A 462 6.46 13.61 2.23
N SER A 463 6.45 12.57 3.07
CA SER A 463 7.30 11.37 2.90
C SER A 463 7.01 10.67 1.56
N ASN A 464 5.74 10.53 1.18
CA ASN A 464 5.34 9.93 -0.08
C ASN A 464 5.78 10.78 -1.28
N MET A 465 5.63 12.10 -1.22
CA MET A 465 6.11 13.00 -2.29
C MET A 465 7.63 12.92 -2.45
N PHE A 466 8.37 12.88 -1.34
CA PHE A 466 9.81 12.70 -1.38
C PHE A 466 10.21 11.37 -2.01
N ASN A 467 9.57 10.28 -1.60
CA ASN A 467 9.81 8.95 -2.13
C ASN A 467 9.54 8.87 -3.64
N ARG A 468 8.48 9.52 -4.12
CA ARG A 468 8.20 9.66 -5.56
C ARG A 468 9.33 10.39 -6.30
N MET A 469 9.87 11.46 -5.71
CA MET A 469 11.01 12.18 -6.28
C MET A 469 12.27 11.31 -6.30
N GLN A 470 12.55 10.53 -5.24
CA GLN A 470 13.67 9.58 -5.21
C GLN A 470 13.58 8.55 -6.36
N VAL A 471 12.39 7.99 -6.60
CA VAL A 471 12.14 7.07 -7.72
C VAL A 471 12.43 7.73 -9.06
N LEU A 472 11.88 8.93 -9.29
CA LEU A 472 12.12 9.69 -10.53
C LEU A 472 13.61 9.94 -10.76
N LEU A 473 14.33 10.43 -9.74
CA LEU A 473 15.75 10.74 -9.84
C LEU A 473 16.62 9.50 -10.00
N SER A 474 16.24 8.37 -9.38
CA SER A 474 16.94 7.09 -9.55
C SER A 474 16.86 6.58 -10.99
N ASN A 475 15.66 6.57 -11.58
CA ASN A 475 15.47 6.22 -13.00
C ASN A 475 16.22 7.18 -13.93
N SER A 476 16.09 8.48 -13.68
CA SER A 476 16.73 9.53 -14.49
C SER A 476 18.26 9.45 -14.46
N ALA A 477 18.85 9.16 -13.28
CA ALA A 477 20.29 8.98 -13.13
C ALA A 477 20.80 7.77 -13.92
N ALA A 478 20.14 6.62 -13.78
CA ALA A 478 20.51 5.39 -14.49
C ALA A 478 20.44 5.57 -16.01
N MET A 479 19.33 6.15 -16.51
CA MET A 479 19.17 6.44 -17.94
C MET A 479 20.26 7.38 -18.47
N SER A 480 20.70 8.34 -17.66
CA SER A 480 21.70 9.34 -18.04
C SER A 480 23.15 8.85 -17.82
N GLY A 481 23.36 7.62 -17.34
CA GLY A 481 24.69 7.13 -16.97
C GLY A 481 25.35 7.91 -15.83
N VAL A 482 24.56 8.58 -15.00
CA VAL A 482 25.03 9.35 -13.85
C VAL A 482 24.98 8.48 -12.60
N ARG A 483 25.93 8.69 -11.67
CA ARG A 483 25.94 7.98 -10.39
C ARG A 483 24.58 8.13 -9.68
N LYS A 484 24.06 7.00 -9.18
CA LYS A 484 22.82 6.91 -8.39
C LYS A 484 22.76 8.00 -7.29
N PRO A 485 21.59 8.64 -7.08
CA PRO A 485 21.40 9.57 -5.97
C PRO A 485 21.55 8.88 -4.61
N PRO A 486 21.89 9.62 -3.54
CA PRO A 486 21.81 9.11 -2.18
C PRO A 486 20.41 8.53 -1.92
N SER A 487 20.38 7.34 -1.34
CA SER A 487 19.15 6.59 -1.05
C SER A 487 18.80 6.73 0.43
N TYR A 488 17.53 7.01 0.72
CA TYR A 488 17.03 7.17 2.08
C TYR A 488 15.91 6.17 2.35
N SER A 489 15.90 5.60 3.55
CA SER A 489 14.72 4.86 4.00
C SER A 489 13.56 5.82 4.27
N SER A 490 12.34 5.32 4.11
CA SER A 490 11.10 6.06 4.37
C SER A 490 11.04 6.61 5.80
N SER A 491 11.66 5.90 6.74
CA SER A 491 11.68 6.22 8.17
C SER A 491 12.51 7.47 8.51
N VAL A 492 13.47 7.87 7.66
CA VAL A 492 14.35 9.02 7.96
C VAL A 492 13.57 10.33 8.02
N LEU A 493 12.53 10.48 7.19
CA LEU A 493 11.67 11.67 7.21
C LEU A 493 10.56 11.61 8.24
N GLU A 494 10.34 10.42 8.78
CA GLU A 494 9.34 10.19 9.78
C GLU A 494 9.87 10.66 11.15
N TYR A 495 11.04 10.21 11.59
CA TYR A 495 11.44 10.38 13.00
C TYR A 495 12.51 11.42 13.31
N ASN A 496 13.16 11.99 12.29
CA ASN A 496 14.29 12.88 12.54
C ASN A 496 13.85 14.32 12.76
N SER A 497 14.32 14.97 13.84
CA SER A 497 13.96 16.36 14.15
C SER A 497 14.70 17.40 13.29
N SER A 498 15.73 16.99 12.54
CA SER A 498 16.44 17.82 11.55
C SER A 498 16.22 17.31 10.12
N HIS A 499 15.05 17.60 9.54
CA HIS A 499 14.72 17.24 8.16
C HIS A 499 15.61 17.92 7.12
N SER A 500 16.14 19.12 7.42
CA SER A 500 17.05 19.84 6.51
C SER A 500 18.35 19.09 6.28
N ASP A 501 18.94 18.52 7.32
CA ASP A 501 20.21 17.79 7.21
C ASP A 501 20.02 16.47 6.46
N THR A 502 18.83 15.88 6.61
CA THR A 502 18.43 14.66 5.89
C THR A 502 18.35 14.90 4.39
N LEU A 503 17.70 15.98 3.95
CA LEU A 503 17.44 16.25 2.53
C LEU A 503 18.65 16.85 1.80
N THR A 504 19.55 17.53 2.52
CA THR A 504 20.69 18.27 1.95
C THR A 504 21.56 17.44 0.99
N PRO A 505 21.94 16.18 1.28
CA PRO A 505 22.74 15.40 0.35
C PRO A 505 22.04 15.10 -0.99
N LEU A 506 20.72 14.87 -1.00
CA LEU A 506 19.98 14.67 -2.24
C LEU A 506 19.88 15.97 -3.05
N VAL A 507 19.63 17.09 -2.38
CA VAL A 507 19.63 18.43 -3.00
C VAL A 507 20.99 18.74 -3.61
N ASN A 508 22.08 18.47 -2.90
CA ASN A 508 23.44 18.68 -3.39
C ASN A 508 23.78 17.75 -4.55
N TRP A 509 23.31 16.49 -4.51
CA TRP A 509 23.43 15.57 -5.63
C TRP A 509 22.71 16.12 -6.86
N TRP A 510 21.48 16.61 -6.72
CA TRP A 510 20.73 17.21 -7.82
C TRP A 510 21.46 18.42 -8.40
N LYS A 511 21.86 19.40 -7.57
CA LYS A 511 22.62 20.58 -8.02
C LYS A 511 23.90 20.22 -8.78
N SER A 512 24.59 19.16 -8.37
CA SER A 512 25.84 18.69 -8.99
C SER A 512 25.63 17.94 -10.31
N ASN A 513 24.42 17.44 -10.56
CA ASN A 513 24.12 16.53 -11.68
C ASN A 513 22.98 17.00 -12.58
N ALA A 514 22.26 18.08 -12.24
CA ALA A 514 21.08 18.55 -12.96
C ALA A 514 21.35 18.80 -14.45
N SER A 515 22.54 19.30 -14.81
CA SER A 515 22.94 19.49 -16.22
C SER A 515 23.21 18.19 -16.97
N LYS A 516 23.58 17.12 -16.26
CA LYS A 516 23.93 15.79 -16.81
C LYS A 516 22.74 14.83 -16.85
N VAL A 517 21.75 15.05 -15.99
CA VAL A 517 20.57 14.20 -15.87
C VAL A 517 19.51 14.62 -16.89
N THR A 518 19.01 13.66 -17.66
CA THR A 518 17.74 13.77 -18.38
C THR A 518 16.64 13.21 -17.49
N LEU A 519 15.68 14.04 -17.13
CA LEU A 519 14.56 13.61 -16.30
C LEU A 519 13.65 12.68 -17.11
N TYR A 520 13.37 11.51 -16.55
CA TYR A 520 12.59 10.48 -17.21
C TYR A 520 11.81 9.64 -16.20
N ASP A 521 10.49 9.65 -16.34
CA ASP A 521 9.63 8.71 -15.62
C ASP A 521 9.29 7.51 -16.52
N VAL A 522 9.94 6.38 -16.21
CA VAL A 522 9.82 5.11 -16.91
C VAL A 522 8.41 4.54 -16.92
N TRP A 523 7.53 4.95 -15.98
CA TRP A 523 6.18 4.40 -15.85
C TRP A 523 5.11 5.22 -16.59
N MET A 524 5.47 6.37 -17.16
CA MET A 524 4.50 7.26 -17.79
C MET A 524 3.80 6.63 -19.00
N SER A 525 4.49 5.79 -19.78
CA SER A 525 3.87 5.03 -20.87
C SER A 525 2.79 4.09 -20.37
N GLU A 526 3.14 3.25 -19.41
CA GLU A 526 2.29 2.21 -18.85
C GLU A 526 1.09 2.81 -18.12
N LEU A 527 1.27 3.96 -17.46
CA LEU A 527 0.16 4.68 -16.83
C LEU A 527 -0.84 5.23 -17.83
N ARG A 528 -0.43 5.51 -19.08
CA ARG A 528 -1.35 5.90 -20.16
C ARG A 528 -2.12 4.70 -20.69
N ASP A 529 -1.44 3.58 -20.88
CA ASP A 529 -2.08 2.36 -21.41
C ASP A 529 -3.11 1.77 -20.44
N VAL A 530 -2.92 2.00 -19.14
CA VAL A 530 -3.83 1.58 -18.07
C VAL A 530 -4.92 2.61 -17.77
N GLY A 531 -4.71 3.87 -18.18
CA GLY A 531 -5.60 4.99 -17.94
C GLY A 531 -6.39 5.37 -19.18
N VAL A 532 -7.62 4.84 -19.29
CA VAL A 532 -8.69 5.42 -20.11
C VAL A 532 -8.42 5.41 -21.62
N GLU A 533 -8.65 4.27 -22.28
CA GLU A 533 -9.18 4.27 -23.66
C GLU A 533 -10.71 4.46 -23.64
#